data_AF-A0A8I0H8G1-F1
#
_entry.id   AF-A0A8I0H8G1-F1
#
_cell.length_a   1.000
_cell.length_b   1.000
_cell.length_c   1.000
_cell.angle_alpha   90.00
_cell.angle_beta   90.00
_cell.angle_gamma   90.00
#
_symmetry.space_group_name_H-M   'P 1'
#
loop_
_entity.id
_entity.type
_entity.pdbx_description
1 polymer ?
#
loop_
_entity_poly.entity_id
_entity_poly.type
_entity_poly.pdbx_seq_one_letter_code
_entity_poly.pdbx_strand_id
1 'polypeptide(L)'
;ASLHLQNPVTVVTGFDRPNLFFRVVNRKGGKETDNSILNYVKRHEDESGIIYCATKKNVDSVYALLLQYGIAAGRYHAGLSL
;
A
#
# COMPACT_ATOMS: atom_id res chain seq x y z
N ALA A 1 -31.04 -7.72 0.48
CA ALA A 1 -31.34 -9.14 0.79
C ALA A 1 -30.59 -9.50 2.08
N SER A 2 -31.26 -10.14 3.04
CA SER A 2 -30.61 -10.65 4.25
C SER A 2 -30.43 -12.16 4.10
N LEU A 3 -29.37 -12.72 4.67
CA LEU A 3 -29.04 -14.15 4.52
C LEU A 3 -29.93 -15.08 5.37
N HIS A 4 -30.71 -14.54 6.32
CA HIS A 4 -31.65 -15.27 7.19
C HIS A 4 -31.07 -16.52 7.90
N LEU A 5 -29.76 -16.52 8.15
CA LEU A 5 -29.07 -17.63 8.82
C LEU A 5 -29.67 -17.88 10.21
N GLN A 6 -29.99 -19.14 10.50
CA GLN A 6 -30.46 -19.59 11.81
C GLN A 6 -29.36 -20.45 12.43
N ASN A 7 -28.85 -20.05 13.61
CA ASN A 7 -27.78 -20.73 14.34
C ASN A 7 -26.58 -21.17 13.45
N PRO A 8 -25.94 -20.23 12.72
CA PRO A 8 -24.83 -20.59 11.86
C PRO A 8 -23.64 -21.08 12.68
N VAL A 9 -22.94 -22.08 12.14
CA VAL A 9 -21.62 -22.44 12.65
C VAL A 9 -20.69 -21.25 12.43
N THR A 10 -20.05 -20.80 13.52
CA THR A 10 -19.05 -19.73 13.48
C THR A 10 -17.69 -20.33 13.77
N VAL A 11 -16.75 -20.12 12.84
CA VAL A 11 -15.36 -20.51 13.01
C VAL A 11 -14.50 -19.26 12.88
N VAL A 12 -13.69 -18.99 13.90
CA VAL A 12 -12.72 -17.88 13.89
C VAL A 12 -11.34 -18.47 14.12
N THR A 13 -10.43 -18.25 13.18
CA THR A 13 -9.03 -18.64 13.28
C THR A 13 -8.17 -17.46 13.77
N GLY A 14 -6.91 -17.73 14.11
CA GLY A 14 -5.95 -16.67 14.43
C GLY A 14 -5.68 -15.75 13.24
N PHE A 15 -5.42 -14.47 13.54
CA PHE A 15 -5.05 -13.46 12.54
C PHE A 15 -3.54 -13.19 12.48
N ASP A 16 -2.78 -13.77 13.41
CA ASP A 16 -1.36 -13.52 13.53
C ASP A 16 -0.58 -14.03 12.32
N ARG A 17 0.45 -13.27 11.97
CA ARG A 17 1.38 -13.55 10.88
C ARG A 17 2.78 -13.29 11.40
N PRO A 18 3.45 -14.29 12.01
CA PRO A 18 4.74 -14.08 12.70
C PRO A 18 5.86 -13.65 11.74
N ASN A 19 5.64 -13.79 10.44
CA ASN A 19 6.55 -13.36 9.39
C ASN A 19 6.37 -11.88 8.97
N LEU A 20 5.43 -11.13 9.58
CA LEU A 20 5.21 -9.72 9.28
C LEU A 20 5.85 -8.81 10.34
N PHE A 21 6.61 -7.83 9.88
CA PHE A 21 7.18 -6.78 10.71
C PHE A 21 6.36 -5.49 10.59
N PHE A 22 5.96 -4.91 11.73
CA PHE A 22 5.20 -3.66 11.79
C PHE A 22 6.09 -2.51 12.25
N ARG A 23 6.06 -1.40 11.51
CA ARG A 23 6.79 -0.17 11.85
C ARG A 23 5.98 1.06 11.52
N VAL A 24 5.98 2.02 12.45
CA VAL A 24 5.36 3.33 12.27
C VAL A 24 6.45 4.39 12.13
N VAL A 25 6.28 5.29 11.16
CA VAL A 25 7.17 6.43 10.93
C VAL A 25 6.33 7.69 10.86
N ASN A 26 6.53 8.61 11.79
CA ASN A 26 5.85 9.90 11.80
C ASN A 26 6.45 10.83 10.74
N ARG A 27 5.60 11.50 9.96
CA ARG A 27 6.01 12.45 8.91
C ARG A 27 5.08 13.65 8.92
N LYS A 28 5.59 14.83 8.57
CA LYS A 28 4.81 16.07 8.45
C LYS A 28 4.09 16.22 7.11
N GLY A 29 4.30 15.27 6.18
CA GLY A 29 3.70 15.29 4.84
C GLY A 29 4.59 15.92 3.77
N GLY A 30 4.07 16.03 2.54
CA GLY A 30 4.77 16.62 1.40
C GLY A 30 6.12 15.94 1.12
N LYS A 31 7.16 16.77 0.90
CA LYS A 31 8.52 16.31 0.53
C LYS A 31 9.14 15.33 1.54
N GLU A 32 8.80 15.44 2.83
CA GLU A 32 9.30 14.49 3.83
C GLU A 32 8.75 13.08 3.58
N THR A 33 7.47 13.00 3.20
CA THR A 33 6.85 11.74 2.81
C THR A 33 7.48 11.20 1.53
N ASP A 34 7.65 12.03 0.52
CA ASP A 34 8.23 11.65 -0.77
C ASP A 34 9.67 11.09 -0.60
N ASN A 35 10.52 11.83 0.11
CA ASN A 35 11.90 11.41 0.37
C ASN A 35 11.95 10.11 1.15
N SER A 36 11.06 9.92 2.13
CA SER A 36 11.07 8.68 2.90
C SER A 36 10.43 7.50 2.15
N ILE A 37 9.60 7.72 1.12
CA ILE A 37 9.21 6.67 0.17
C ILE A 37 10.42 6.28 -0.68
N LEU A 38 11.08 7.26 -1.33
CA LEU A 38 12.24 7.02 -2.19
C LEU A 38 13.36 6.29 -1.44
N ASN A 39 13.70 6.74 -0.23
CA ASN A 39 14.71 6.09 0.62
C ASN A 39 14.28 4.69 1.09
N TYR A 40 12.99 4.41 1.19
CA TYR A 40 12.52 3.06 1.52
C TYR A 40 12.68 2.14 0.32
N VAL A 41 12.16 2.55 -0.84
CA VAL A 41 12.21 1.73 -2.06
C VAL A 41 13.66 1.47 -2.49
N LYS A 42 14.53 2.48 -2.44
CA LYS A 42 15.96 2.32 -2.77
C LYS A 42 16.69 1.30 -1.88
N ARG A 43 16.28 1.17 -0.62
CA ARG A 43 16.88 0.18 0.30
C ARG A 43 16.39 -1.26 0.05
N HIS A 44 15.36 -1.41 -0.78
CA HIS A 44 14.73 -2.69 -1.12
C HIS A 44 14.61 -2.80 -2.65
N GLU A 45 15.62 -2.33 -3.39
CA GLU A 45 15.56 -2.19 -4.86
C GLU A 45 15.40 -3.53 -5.59
N ASP A 46 15.86 -4.62 -4.98
CA ASP A 46 15.74 -5.99 -5.48
C ASP A 46 14.50 -6.73 -4.96
N GLU A 47 13.61 -6.05 -4.22
CA GLU A 47 12.42 -6.64 -3.62
C GLU A 47 11.12 -6.16 -4.28
N SER A 48 10.07 -6.96 -4.18
CA SER A 48 8.72 -6.56 -4.59
C SER A 48 7.96 -5.93 -3.41
N GLY A 49 7.18 -4.88 -3.69
CA GLY A 49 6.41 -4.18 -2.66
C GLY A 49 5.14 -3.51 -3.18
N ILE A 50 4.26 -3.13 -2.25
CA ILE A 50 3.01 -2.40 -2.51
C ILE A 50 3.01 -1.11 -1.69
N ILE A 51 2.71 0.02 -2.33
CA ILE A 51 2.49 1.30 -1.67
C ILE A 51 0.99 1.62 -1.70
N TYR A 52 0.34 1.58 -0.53
CA TYR A 52 -1.05 2.02 -0.40
C TYR A 52 -1.13 3.54 -0.24
N CYS A 53 -2.07 4.15 -0.95
CA CYS A 53 -2.36 5.58 -0.90
C CYS A 53 -3.84 5.81 -0.58
N ALA A 54 -4.14 6.89 0.14
CA ALA A 54 -5.51 7.21 0.56
C ALA A 54 -6.42 7.69 -0.59
N THR A 55 -5.87 8.23 -1.67
CA THR A 55 -6.64 8.81 -2.79
C THR A 55 -6.07 8.40 -4.14
N LYS A 56 -6.91 8.40 -5.18
CA LYS A 56 -6.49 8.18 -6.59
C LYS A 56 -5.41 9.18 -7.01
N LYS A 57 -5.60 10.47 -6.67
CA LYS A 57 -4.63 11.52 -6.94
C LYS A 57 -3.26 11.25 -6.30
N ASN A 58 -3.24 10.72 -5.08
CA ASN A 58 -1.99 10.36 -4.41
C ASN A 58 -1.30 9.16 -5.08
N VAL A 59 -2.06 8.16 -5.54
CA VAL A 59 -1.51 7.05 -6.35
C VAL A 59 -0.77 7.59 -7.57
N ASP A 60 -1.42 8.49 -8.31
CA ASP A 60 -0.84 9.08 -9.52
C ASP A 60 0.40 9.91 -9.24
N SER A 61 0.38 10.68 -8.15
CA SER A 61 1.50 11.53 -7.74
C SER A 61 2.72 10.71 -7.31
N VAL A 62 2.51 9.64 -6.53
CA VAL A 62 3.60 8.74 -6.10
C VAL A 62 4.15 7.96 -7.29
N TYR A 63 3.28 7.50 -8.20
CA TYR A 63 3.72 6.83 -9.43
C TYR A 63 4.63 7.71 -10.28
N ALA A 64 4.23 8.97 -10.52
CA ALA A 64 5.03 9.93 -11.27
C ALA A 64 6.38 10.20 -10.58
N LEU A 65 6.38 10.33 -9.24
CA LEU A 65 7.59 10.50 -8.45
C LEU A 65 8.57 9.32 -8.62
N LEU A 66 8.09 8.08 -8.52
CA LEU A 66 8.94 6.89 -8.67
C LEU A 66 9.54 6.80 -10.07
N LEU A 67 8.74 7.03 -11.12
CA LEU A 67 9.23 7.05 -12.49
C LEU A 67 10.27 8.15 -12.75
N GLN A 68 10.09 9.34 -12.16
CA GLN A 68 11.06 10.43 -12.27
C GLN A 68 12.45 10.03 -11.72
N TYR A 69 12.48 9.13 -10.73
CA TYR A 69 13.71 8.60 -10.14
C TYR A 69 14.17 7.28 -10.79
N GLY A 70 13.59 6.88 -11.91
CA GLY A 70 13.97 5.66 -12.64
C GLY A 70 13.56 4.36 -11.96
N ILE A 71 12.64 4.42 -10.99
CA ILE A 71 12.16 3.25 -10.27
C ILE A 71 10.98 2.64 -11.05
N ALA A 72 11.10 1.35 -11.39
CA ALA A 72 10.03 0.60 -12.02
C ALA A 72 8.83 0.49 -11.07
N ALA A 73 7.69 1.06 -11.46
CA ALA A 73 6.47 1.03 -10.67
C ALA A 73 5.26 0.86 -11.59
N GLY A 74 4.22 0.21 -11.08
CA GLY A 74 2.87 0.26 -11.63
C GLY A 74 1.96 1.11 -10.75
N ARG A 75 0.85 1.60 -11.30
CA ARG A 75 -0.22 2.23 -10.52
C ARG A 75 -1.54 1.54 -10.73
N TYR A 76 -2.38 1.53 -9.69
CA TYR A 76 -3.73 1.00 -9.77
C TYR A 76 -4.71 1.80 -8.92
N HIS A 77 -5.84 2.16 -9.50
CA HIS A 77 -7.04 2.60 -8.79
C HIS A 77 -8.28 2.41 -9.67
N ALA A 78 -9.48 2.41 -9.08
CA ALA A 78 -10.77 2.23 -9.78
C ALA A 78 -11.19 3.41 -10.69
N GLY A 79 -10.23 4.14 -11.24
CA GLY A 79 -10.44 5.19 -12.23
C GLY A 79 -9.50 5.06 -13.43
N LEU A 80 -8.66 4.01 -13.46
CA LEU A 80 -7.90 3.65 -14.64
C LEU A 80 -8.84 2.99 -15.66
N SER A 81 -8.68 3.35 -16.91
CA SER A 81 -9.20 2.57 -18.03
C SER A 81 -8.24 1.44 -18.36
N LEU A 82 -8.78 0.33 -18.86
CA LEU A 82 -8.01 -0.74 -19.48
C LEU A 82 -7.38 -0.26 -20.80
#